data_AF-A0A7W3LYS5-F1
#
_entry.id   AF-A0A7W3LYS5-F1
#
_cell.length_a   1.000
_cell.length_b   1.000
_cell.length_c   1.000
_cell.angle_alpha   90.00
_cell.angle_beta   90.00
_cell.angle_gamma   90.00
#
_symmetry.space_group_name_H-M   'P 1'
#
loop_
_entity.id
_entity.type
_entity.pdbx_description
1 polymer ?
#
loop_
_entity_poly.entity_id
_entity_poly.type
_entity_poly.pdbx_seq_one_letter_code
_entity_poly.pdbx_strand_id
1 'polypeptide(L)'
;MLSAALAGLAAAQAVLAGLALRRRDPLLAAVGAGIAYDSAVIGLGASLGEGEALRALSVGRFVGHAVLTPLLVVWAARLGFPRRVRRAAWGVAAALVVHGLVTEVAGLRLEPRHYADTLRLAPAESGPPIPALVALAVVGAAAWRTRRRALLAATAVTFAASGAAVAVPPLGNLGEAVLLAATALTRRPARRPTADRHGRPPGGPPDRHGGRRRSGARPAPGGRGRRSR
;
A
#
# COMPACT_ATOMS: atom_id res chain seq x y z
N MET A 1 -22.35 3.77 -24.25
CA MET A 1 -21.43 2.68 -24.62
C MET A 1 -20.52 2.43 -23.43
N LEU A 2 -20.53 1.20 -22.91
CA LEU A 2 -19.77 0.79 -21.73
C LEU A 2 -18.27 0.79 -22.01
N SER A 3 -17.86 0.43 -23.22
CA SER A 3 -16.47 0.51 -23.71
C SER A 3 -15.88 1.91 -23.51
N ALA A 4 -16.59 2.96 -23.95
CA ALA A 4 -16.20 4.35 -23.78
C ALA A 4 -16.13 4.78 -22.30
N ALA A 5 -17.05 4.29 -21.46
CA ALA A 5 -17.03 4.56 -20.02
C ALA A 5 -15.79 3.95 -19.35
N LEU A 6 -15.40 2.73 -19.72
CA LEU A 6 -14.18 2.07 -19.22
C LEU A 6 -12.91 2.76 -19.72
N ALA A 7 -12.88 3.26 -20.96
CA ALA A 7 -11.78 4.09 -21.45
C ALA A 7 -11.66 5.42 -20.65
N GLY A 8 -12.79 6.07 -20.35
CA GLY A 8 -12.81 7.24 -19.47
C GLY A 8 -12.34 6.92 -18.05
N LEU A 9 -12.73 5.77 -17.51
CA LEU A 9 -12.28 5.28 -16.21
C LEU A 9 -10.77 5.04 -16.20
N ALA A 10 -10.23 4.43 -17.25
CA ALA A 10 -8.79 4.21 -17.43
C ALA A 10 -8.02 5.54 -17.42
N ALA A 11 -8.51 6.56 -18.12
CA ALA A 11 -7.90 7.89 -18.11
C ALA A 11 -7.92 8.51 -16.70
N ALA A 12 -9.03 8.41 -15.98
CA ALA A 12 -9.12 8.89 -14.60
C ALA A 12 -8.14 8.17 -13.66
N GLN A 13 -8.03 6.84 -13.79
CA GLN A 13 -7.08 6.02 -13.02
C GLN A 13 -5.62 6.39 -13.35
N ALA A 14 -5.30 6.66 -14.62
CA ALA A 14 -3.98 7.13 -15.05
C ALA A 14 -3.63 8.51 -14.46
N VAL A 15 -4.60 9.43 -14.40
CA VAL A 15 -4.42 10.73 -13.74
C VAL A 15 -4.12 10.55 -12.25
N LEU A 16 -4.85 9.67 -11.55
CA LEU A 16 -4.59 9.35 -10.15
C LEU A 16 -3.21 8.73 -9.94
N ALA A 17 -2.78 7.83 -10.83
CA ALA A 17 -1.44 7.25 -10.82
C ALA A 17 -0.35 8.34 -11.00
N GLY A 18 -0.54 9.25 -11.95
CA GLY A 18 0.33 10.40 -12.17
C GLY A 18 0.40 11.33 -10.95
N LEU A 19 -0.73 11.59 -10.30
CA LEU A 19 -0.77 12.35 -9.05
C LEU A 19 -0.02 11.65 -7.91
N ALA A 20 -0.17 10.33 -7.78
CA ALA A 20 0.58 9.54 -6.81
C ALA A 20 2.10 9.65 -7.05
N LEU A 21 2.53 9.60 -8.31
CA LEU A 21 3.94 9.78 -8.67
C LEU A 21 4.45 11.19 -8.32
N ARG A 22 3.67 12.24 -8.63
CA ARG A 22 3.97 13.63 -8.24
C ARG A 22 4.08 13.80 -6.72
N ARG A 23 3.29 13.04 -5.95
CA ARG A 23 3.34 12.98 -4.48
C ARG A 23 4.44 12.06 -3.93
N ARG A 24 5.37 11.60 -4.77
CA ARG A 24 6.48 10.68 -4.41
C ARG A 24 5.99 9.37 -3.81
N ASP A 25 4.87 8.84 -4.31
CA ASP A 25 4.33 7.53 -3.95
C ASP A 25 4.42 6.53 -5.12
N PRO A 26 5.63 6.04 -5.47
CA PRO A 26 5.82 5.20 -6.64
C PRO A 26 5.10 3.84 -6.53
N LEU A 27 4.86 3.33 -5.32
CA LEU A 27 4.07 2.11 -5.15
C LEU A 27 2.63 2.32 -5.62
N LEU A 28 2.00 3.39 -5.16
CA LEU A 28 0.62 3.67 -5.53
C LEU A 28 0.51 4.07 -7.01
N ALA A 29 1.52 4.76 -7.54
CA ALA A 29 1.61 5.05 -8.97
C ALA A 29 1.67 3.77 -9.80
N ALA A 30 2.47 2.78 -9.40
CA ALA A 30 2.56 1.50 -10.10
C ALA A 30 1.23 0.73 -10.05
N VAL A 31 0.60 0.63 -8.86
CA VAL A 31 -0.72 0.00 -8.72
C VAL A 31 -1.77 0.73 -9.57
N GLY A 32 -1.81 2.06 -9.51
CA GLY A 32 -2.74 2.86 -10.30
C GLY A 32 -2.55 2.71 -11.81
N ALA A 33 -1.29 2.57 -12.27
CA ALA A 33 -1.00 2.30 -13.67
C ALA A 33 -1.51 0.92 -14.10
N GLY A 34 -1.36 -0.11 -13.26
CA GLY A 34 -1.92 -1.45 -13.51
C GLY A 34 -3.45 -1.45 -13.62
N ILE A 35 -4.11 -0.76 -12.68
CA ILE A 35 -5.57 -0.60 -12.69
C ILE A 35 -6.05 0.18 -13.93
N ALA A 36 -5.34 1.25 -14.31
CA ALA A 36 -5.64 2.00 -15.53
C ALA A 36 -5.48 1.15 -16.79
N TYR A 37 -4.41 0.36 -16.86
CA TYR A 37 -4.15 -0.58 -17.94
C TYR A 37 -5.27 -1.62 -18.04
N ASP A 38 -5.75 -2.18 -16.91
CA ASP A 38 -6.85 -3.13 -16.90
C ASP A 38 -8.11 -2.57 -17.56
N SER A 39 -8.57 -1.41 -17.08
CA SER A 39 -9.77 -0.75 -17.62
C SER A 39 -9.60 -0.36 -19.09
N ALA A 40 -8.39 0.05 -19.50
CA ALA A 40 -8.09 0.39 -20.89
C ALA A 40 -8.22 -0.84 -21.80
N VAL A 41 -7.65 -1.99 -21.41
CA VAL A 41 -7.73 -3.21 -22.22
C VAL A 41 -9.17 -3.72 -22.34
N ILE A 42 -9.97 -3.66 -21.28
CA ILE A 42 -11.41 -4.01 -21.39
C ILE A 42 -12.15 -3.01 -22.28
N GLY A 43 -11.90 -1.71 -22.11
CA GLY A 43 -12.54 -0.66 -22.90
C GLY A 43 -12.22 -0.76 -24.39
N LEU A 44 -10.99 -1.17 -24.75
CA LEU A 44 -10.53 -1.37 -26.11
C LEU A 44 -10.84 -2.77 -26.68
N GLY A 45 -11.29 -3.71 -25.86
CA GLY A 45 -11.34 -5.11 -26.29
C GLY A 45 -12.27 -5.33 -27.48
N ALA A 46 -13.42 -4.64 -27.54
CA ALA A 46 -14.34 -4.75 -28.67
C ALA A 46 -13.77 -4.18 -29.98
N SER A 47 -12.97 -3.12 -29.92
CA SER A 47 -12.33 -2.55 -31.12
C SER A 47 -11.13 -3.37 -31.59
N LEU A 48 -10.46 -4.09 -30.68
CA LEU A 48 -9.37 -5.00 -31.00
C LEU A 48 -9.84 -6.34 -31.56
N GLY A 49 -11.03 -6.80 -31.16
CA GLY A 49 -11.57 -8.10 -31.53
C GLY A 49 -10.85 -9.29 -30.88
N GLU A 50 -11.28 -10.51 -31.22
CA GLU A 50 -10.76 -11.77 -30.66
C GLU A 50 -9.42 -12.20 -31.30
N GLY A 51 -8.42 -11.31 -31.25
CA GLY A 51 -7.11 -11.54 -31.85
C GLY A 51 -5.98 -11.75 -30.84
N GLU A 52 -4.79 -12.04 -31.37
CA GLU A 52 -3.56 -12.19 -30.57
C GLU A 52 -3.20 -10.91 -29.80
N ALA A 53 -3.52 -9.74 -30.36
CA ALA A 53 -3.31 -8.46 -29.68
C ALA A 53 -4.11 -8.39 -28.36
N LEU A 54 -5.42 -8.70 -28.38
CA LEU A 54 -6.24 -8.71 -27.18
C LEU A 54 -5.79 -9.82 -26.21
N ARG A 55 -5.33 -10.96 -26.72
CA ARG A 55 -4.74 -12.05 -25.93
C ARG A 55 -3.50 -11.60 -25.17
N ALA A 56 -2.51 -11.05 -25.85
CA ALA A 56 -1.28 -10.56 -25.23
C ALA A 56 -1.57 -9.47 -24.18
N LEU A 57 -2.43 -8.51 -24.51
CA LEU A 57 -2.83 -7.47 -23.57
C LEU A 57 -3.53 -8.06 -22.34
N SER A 58 -4.42 -9.04 -22.55
CA SER A 58 -5.15 -9.68 -21.47
C SER A 58 -4.23 -10.48 -20.55
N VAL A 59 -3.25 -11.22 -21.08
CA VAL A 59 -2.21 -11.87 -20.26
C VAL A 59 -1.49 -10.84 -19.40
N GLY A 60 -1.14 -9.69 -19.97
CA GLY A 60 -0.57 -8.56 -19.23
C GLY A 60 -1.43 -8.09 -18.06
N ARG A 61 -2.77 -8.16 -18.15
CA ARG A 61 -3.69 -7.79 -17.06
C ARG A 61 -3.59 -8.75 -15.89
N PHE A 62 -3.56 -10.06 -16.15
CA PHE A 62 -3.44 -11.09 -15.10
C PHE A 62 -2.07 -11.03 -14.44
N VAL A 63 -0.99 -10.89 -15.21
CA VAL A 63 0.36 -10.67 -14.67
C VAL A 63 0.41 -9.39 -13.83
N GLY A 64 -0.15 -8.30 -14.36
CA GLY A 64 -0.25 -7.03 -13.65
C GLY A 64 -0.97 -7.16 -12.32
N HIS A 65 -2.12 -7.83 -12.28
CA HIS A 65 -2.85 -8.08 -11.03
C HIS A 65 -2.07 -8.93 -10.04
N ALA A 66 -1.49 -10.05 -10.50
CA ALA A 66 -0.72 -10.95 -9.65
C ALA A 66 0.48 -10.24 -9.00
N VAL A 67 1.10 -9.29 -9.70
CA VAL A 67 2.30 -8.58 -9.22
C VAL A 67 1.97 -7.30 -8.45
N LEU A 68 1.05 -6.48 -8.96
CA LEU A 68 0.83 -5.11 -8.47
C LEU A 68 -0.15 -5.07 -7.30
N THR A 69 -1.21 -5.88 -7.31
CA THR A 69 -2.22 -5.88 -6.23
C THR A 69 -1.61 -6.16 -4.85
N PRO A 70 -0.68 -7.13 -4.68
CA PRO A 70 0.00 -7.34 -3.41
C PRO A 70 0.78 -6.13 -2.87
N LEU A 71 1.18 -5.17 -3.72
CA LEU A 71 1.87 -3.96 -3.27
C LEU A 71 0.99 -3.06 -2.39
N LEU A 72 -0.34 -3.23 -2.44
CA LEU A 72 -1.26 -2.56 -1.52
C LEU A 72 -1.03 -2.97 -0.06
N VAL A 73 -0.55 -4.20 0.21
CA VAL A 73 -0.14 -4.64 1.56
C VAL A 73 1.01 -3.79 2.08
N VAL A 74 2.03 -3.58 1.23
CA VAL A 74 3.19 -2.73 1.56
C VAL A 74 2.78 -1.28 1.73
N TRP A 75 1.87 -0.80 0.87
CA TRP A 75 1.32 0.55 0.95
C TRP A 75 0.57 0.76 2.28
N ALA A 76 -0.33 -0.16 2.64
CA ALA A 76 -1.14 -0.10 3.86
C ALA A 76 -0.28 -0.12 5.14
N ALA A 77 0.80 -0.91 5.15
CA ALA A 77 1.75 -0.93 6.27
C ALA A 77 2.41 0.44 6.52
N ARG A 78 2.42 1.36 5.53
CA ARG A 78 2.97 2.72 5.70
C ARG A 78 2.02 3.68 6.41
N LEU A 79 0.76 3.29 6.69
CA LEU A 79 -0.24 4.16 7.31
C LEU A 79 -0.05 4.41 8.82
N GLY A 80 0.99 3.83 9.44
CA GLY A 80 1.28 4.04 10.86
C GLY A 80 1.87 2.84 11.58
N PHE A 81 2.17 1.74 10.87
CA PHE A 81 2.75 0.55 11.48
C PHE A 81 4.27 0.71 11.73
N PRO A 82 4.81 0.04 12.77
CA PRO A 82 6.23 0.12 13.10
C PRO A 82 7.10 -0.46 11.98
N ARG A 83 8.38 -0.07 11.96
CA ARG A 83 9.35 -0.46 10.90
C ARG A 83 9.42 -1.98 10.68
N ARG A 84 9.29 -2.80 11.74
CA ARG A 84 9.28 -4.27 11.64
C ARG A 84 8.12 -4.79 10.80
N VAL A 85 6.90 -4.26 11.01
CA VAL A 85 5.70 -4.64 10.26
C VAL A 85 5.83 -4.18 8.81
N ARG A 86 6.38 -2.98 8.58
CA ARG A 86 6.65 -2.46 7.23
C ARG A 86 7.65 -3.33 6.44
N ARG A 87 8.61 -3.95 7.11
CA ARG A 87 9.54 -4.92 6.49
C ARG A 87 8.84 -6.25 6.22
N ALA A 88 8.10 -6.78 7.20
CA ALA A 88 7.33 -8.00 7.04
C ALA A 88 6.31 -7.91 5.89
N ALA A 89 5.69 -6.74 5.69
CA ALA A 89 4.75 -6.50 4.60
C ALA A 89 5.35 -6.75 3.20
N TRP A 90 6.66 -6.52 3.01
CA TRP A 90 7.33 -6.87 1.76
C TRP A 90 7.45 -8.37 1.57
N GLY A 91 7.75 -9.13 2.64
CA GLY A 91 7.79 -10.59 2.59
C GLY A 91 6.41 -11.18 2.28
N VAL A 92 5.36 -10.64 2.91
CA VAL A 92 3.97 -11.02 2.62
C VAL A 92 3.61 -10.70 1.17
N ALA A 93 3.91 -9.48 0.69
CA ALA A 93 3.64 -9.13 -0.70
C ALA A 93 4.38 -10.05 -1.67
N ALA A 94 5.67 -10.35 -1.44
CA ALA A 94 6.43 -11.27 -2.28
C ALA A 94 5.80 -12.68 -2.32
N ALA A 95 5.37 -13.21 -1.16
CA ALA A 95 4.70 -14.50 -1.09
C ALA A 95 3.36 -14.49 -1.86
N LEU A 96 2.58 -13.42 -1.76
CA LEU A 96 1.33 -13.26 -2.51
C LEU A 96 1.57 -13.12 -4.02
N VAL A 97 2.65 -12.46 -4.43
CA VAL A 97 3.05 -12.39 -5.85
C VAL A 97 3.38 -13.78 -6.37
N VAL A 98 4.23 -14.53 -5.67
CA VAL A 98 4.56 -15.91 -6.06
C VAL A 98 3.30 -16.77 -6.13
N HIS A 99 2.44 -16.67 -5.12
CA HIS A 99 1.17 -17.39 -5.11
C HIS A 99 0.31 -17.04 -6.33
N GLY A 100 0.04 -15.76 -6.58
CA GLY A 100 -0.78 -15.32 -7.72
C GLY A 100 -0.17 -15.70 -9.07
N LEU A 101 1.14 -15.63 -9.23
CA LEU A 101 1.81 -16.08 -10.45
C LEU A 101 1.62 -17.60 -10.67
N VAL A 102 1.65 -18.40 -9.61
CA VAL A 102 1.48 -19.85 -9.70
C VAL A 102 0.00 -20.23 -9.91
N THR A 103 -0.93 -19.58 -9.24
CA THR A 103 -2.34 -20.00 -9.23
C THR A 103 -3.21 -19.28 -10.25
N GLU A 104 -2.86 -18.06 -10.65
CA GLU A 104 -3.68 -17.23 -11.55
C GLU A 104 -3.03 -17.03 -12.93
N VAL A 105 -1.70 -17.22 -13.05
CA VAL A 105 -0.97 -16.97 -14.31
C VAL A 105 -0.40 -18.26 -14.91
N ALA A 106 0.18 -19.15 -14.10
CA ALA A 106 0.73 -20.40 -14.62
C ALA A 106 -0.39 -21.29 -15.16
N GLY A 107 -0.30 -21.66 -16.44
CA GLY A 107 -1.34 -22.44 -17.11
C GLY A 107 -2.61 -21.66 -17.46
N LEU A 108 -2.58 -20.32 -17.40
CA LEU A 108 -3.71 -19.46 -17.72
C LEU A 108 -4.29 -19.76 -19.11
N ARG A 109 -5.56 -20.17 -19.14
CA ARG A 109 -6.35 -20.36 -20.36
C ARG A 109 -7.40 -19.28 -20.45
N LEU A 110 -7.34 -18.49 -21.52
CA LEU A 110 -8.19 -17.34 -21.75
C LEU A 110 -9.29 -17.64 -22.77
N GLU A 111 -10.52 -17.29 -22.40
CA GLU A 111 -11.71 -17.39 -23.23
C GLU A 111 -12.36 -16.02 -23.48
N PRO A 112 -12.85 -15.77 -24.71
CA PRO A 112 -13.67 -14.60 -25.01
C PRO A 112 -14.96 -14.56 -24.20
N ARG A 113 -15.25 -13.39 -23.62
CA ARG A 113 -16.48 -13.09 -22.89
C ARG A 113 -17.00 -11.73 -23.32
N HIS A 114 -18.25 -11.73 -23.78
CA HIS A 114 -18.97 -10.51 -24.15
C HIS A 114 -19.84 -10.04 -22.99
N TYR A 115 -19.89 -8.72 -22.79
CA TYR A 115 -20.82 -8.09 -21.86
C TYR A 115 -21.19 -6.70 -22.38
N ALA A 116 -22.48 -6.46 -22.64
CA ALA A 116 -22.94 -5.28 -23.38
C ALA A 116 -22.11 -5.08 -24.67
N ASP A 117 -21.56 -3.87 -24.90
CA ASP A 117 -20.69 -3.54 -26.03
C ASP A 117 -19.20 -3.80 -25.78
N THR A 118 -18.84 -4.59 -24.76
CA THR A 118 -17.44 -4.91 -24.44
C THR A 118 -17.10 -6.36 -24.76
N LEU A 119 -15.84 -6.58 -25.14
CA LEU A 119 -15.21 -7.88 -25.31
C LEU A 119 -14.02 -7.95 -24.36
N ARG A 120 -13.93 -9.00 -23.54
CA ARG A 120 -12.77 -9.26 -22.68
C ARG A 120 -12.39 -10.72 -22.74
N LEU A 121 -11.11 -11.00 -22.52
CA LEU A 121 -10.68 -12.36 -22.26
C LEU A 121 -10.66 -12.61 -20.75
N ALA A 122 -11.29 -13.70 -20.32
CA ALA A 122 -11.37 -14.12 -18.92
C ALA A 122 -10.80 -15.54 -18.76
N PRO A 123 -10.38 -15.95 -17.55
CA PRO A 123 -9.92 -17.32 -17.31
C PRO A 123 -11.07 -18.31 -17.55
N ALA A 124 -10.78 -19.42 -18.22
CA ALA A 124 -11.73 -20.51 -18.44
C ALA A 124 -12.23 -21.08 -17.09
N GLU A 125 -11.32 -21.18 -16.12
CA GLU A 125 -11.60 -21.57 -14.75
C GLU A 125 -11.27 -20.41 -13.81
N SER A 126 -12.20 -20.05 -12.93
CA SER A 126 -12.04 -18.94 -12.00
C SER A 126 -11.95 -19.46 -10.57
N GLY A 127 -10.79 -19.28 -9.95
CA GLY A 127 -10.59 -19.47 -8.51
C GLY A 127 -10.82 -18.18 -7.72
N PRO A 128 -10.91 -18.26 -6.38
CA PRO A 128 -10.96 -17.07 -5.54
C PRO A 128 -9.65 -16.27 -5.68
N PRO A 129 -9.70 -14.94 -5.87
CA PRO A 129 -8.50 -14.12 -6.05
C PRO A 129 -7.84 -13.84 -4.69
N ILE A 130 -7.16 -14.85 -4.14
CA ILE A 130 -6.57 -14.84 -2.79
C ILE A 130 -5.66 -13.61 -2.57
N PRO A 131 -4.73 -13.24 -3.48
CA PRO A 131 -3.90 -12.05 -3.32
C PRO A 131 -4.71 -10.76 -3.17
N ALA A 132 -5.77 -10.60 -3.96
CA ALA A 132 -6.63 -9.42 -3.91
C ALA A 132 -7.43 -9.36 -2.60
N LEU A 133 -8.00 -10.49 -2.17
CA LEU A 133 -8.74 -10.59 -0.90
C LEU A 133 -7.86 -10.25 0.30
N VAL A 134 -6.63 -10.80 0.35
CA VAL A 134 -5.67 -10.50 1.41
C VAL A 134 -5.25 -9.03 1.37
N ALA A 135 -4.96 -8.48 0.19
CA ALA A 135 -4.61 -7.07 0.04
C ALA A 135 -5.72 -6.15 0.57
N LEU A 136 -6.97 -6.43 0.20
CA LEU A 136 -8.13 -5.65 0.62
C LEU A 136 -8.37 -5.76 2.14
N ALA A 137 -8.24 -6.97 2.71
CA ALA A 137 -8.35 -7.19 4.14
C ALA A 137 -7.27 -6.40 4.91
N VAL A 138 -6.02 -6.38 4.43
CA VAL A 138 -4.92 -5.62 5.04
C VAL A 138 -5.16 -4.11 4.93
N VAL A 139 -5.60 -3.61 3.78
CA VAL A 139 -5.94 -2.18 3.60
C VAL A 139 -7.08 -1.79 4.54
N GLY A 140 -8.13 -2.61 4.63
CA GLY A 140 -9.27 -2.39 5.54
C GLY A 140 -8.86 -2.39 7.01
N ALA A 141 -8.08 -3.38 7.44
CA ALA A 141 -7.55 -3.46 8.81
C ALA A 141 -6.66 -2.25 9.15
N ALA A 142 -5.82 -1.83 8.20
CA ALA A 142 -5.00 -0.62 8.35
C ALA A 142 -5.87 0.64 8.47
N ALA A 143 -6.89 0.77 7.62
CA ALA A 143 -7.83 1.89 7.65
C ALA A 143 -8.62 1.96 8.96
N TRP A 144 -9.11 0.82 9.45
CA TRP A 144 -9.78 0.69 10.74
C TRP A 144 -8.87 1.12 11.89
N ARG A 145 -7.68 0.52 11.97
CA ARG A 145 -6.70 0.79 13.04
C ARG A 145 -6.25 2.26 13.07
N THR A 146 -6.10 2.87 11.90
CA THR A 146 -5.65 4.27 11.75
C THR A 146 -6.81 5.27 11.72
N ARG A 147 -8.05 4.81 12.01
CA ARG A 147 -9.28 5.62 12.05
C ARG A 147 -9.57 6.39 10.75
N ARG A 148 -9.17 5.85 9.60
CA ARG A 148 -9.39 6.44 8.27
C ARG A 148 -10.74 6.00 7.70
N ARG A 149 -11.83 6.60 8.20
CA ARG A 149 -13.22 6.22 7.86
C ARG A 149 -13.49 6.21 6.34
N ALA A 150 -13.02 7.21 5.60
CA ALA A 150 -13.21 7.28 4.15
C ALA A 150 -12.50 6.12 3.41
N LEU A 151 -11.27 5.78 3.81
CA LEU A 151 -10.54 4.65 3.22
C LEU A 151 -11.19 3.31 3.58
N LEU A 152 -11.69 3.16 4.80
CA LEU A 152 -12.42 1.98 5.23
C LEU A 152 -13.72 1.79 4.41
N ALA A 153 -14.50 2.87 4.25
CA ALA A 153 -15.70 2.85 3.43
C ALA A 153 -15.39 2.49 1.97
N ALA A 154 -14.36 3.11 1.38
CA ALA A 154 -13.91 2.78 0.03
C ALA A 154 -13.48 1.32 -0.11
N THR A 155 -12.78 0.77 0.89
CA THR A 155 -12.39 -0.65 0.93
C THR A 155 -13.63 -1.56 0.96
N ALA A 156 -14.64 -1.24 1.77
CA ALA A 156 -15.89 -2.01 1.85
C ALA A 156 -16.70 -1.93 0.55
N VAL A 157 -16.80 -0.74 -0.05
CA VAL A 157 -17.43 -0.54 -1.37
C VAL A 157 -16.71 -1.36 -2.43
N THR A 158 -15.37 -1.37 -2.43
CA THR A 158 -14.56 -2.15 -3.37
C THR A 158 -14.80 -3.64 -3.21
N PHE A 159 -14.88 -4.14 -1.97
CA PHE A 159 -15.19 -5.55 -1.68
C PHE A 159 -16.57 -5.93 -2.24
N ALA A 160 -17.59 -5.13 -1.95
CA ALA A 160 -18.95 -5.36 -2.43
C ALA A 160 -19.03 -5.30 -3.97
N ALA A 161 -18.38 -4.31 -4.58
CA ALA A 161 -18.32 -4.16 -6.03
C ALA A 161 -17.60 -5.33 -6.71
N SER A 162 -16.52 -5.84 -6.10
CA SER A 162 -15.80 -7.03 -6.59
C SER A 162 -16.66 -8.29 -6.53
N GLY A 163 -17.47 -8.46 -5.46
CA GLY A 163 -18.44 -9.55 -5.38
C GLY A 163 -19.55 -9.43 -6.42
N ALA A 164 -20.09 -8.22 -6.63
CA ALA A 164 -21.11 -7.96 -7.64
C ALA A 164 -20.58 -8.07 -9.08
N ALA A 165 -19.26 -7.95 -9.28
CA ALA A 165 -18.61 -8.07 -10.59
C ALA A 165 -18.78 -9.45 -11.25
N VAL A 166 -19.15 -10.47 -10.48
CA VAL A 166 -19.52 -11.79 -11.02
C VAL A 166 -20.72 -11.67 -11.96
N ALA A 167 -21.70 -10.81 -11.62
CA ALA A 167 -22.88 -10.56 -12.44
C ALA A 167 -22.73 -9.35 -13.36
N VAL A 168 -22.05 -8.29 -12.89
CA VAL A 168 -21.87 -7.03 -13.61
C VAL A 168 -20.38 -6.68 -13.67
N PRO A 169 -19.62 -7.26 -14.63
CA PRO A 169 -18.16 -7.19 -14.65
C PRO A 169 -17.53 -5.79 -14.48
N PRO A 170 -18.07 -4.71 -15.07
CA PRO A 170 -17.51 -3.37 -14.91
C PRO A 170 -17.48 -2.85 -13.46
N LEU A 171 -18.28 -3.43 -12.55
CA LEU A 171 -18.26 -3.05 -11.14
C LEU A 171 -16.90 -3.34 -10.48
N GLY A 172 -16.16 -4.35 -10.95
CA GLY A 172 -14.81 -4.63 -10.46
C GLY A 172 -13.87 -3.45 -10.68
N ASN A 173 -13.77 -2.99 -11.94
CA ASN A 173 -12.96 -1.83 -12.32
C ASN A 173 -13.40 -0.54 -11.59
N LEU A 174 -14.70 -0.36 -11.39
CA LEU A 174 -15.22 0.78 -10.64
C LEU A 174 -14.81 0.72 -9.16
N GLY A 175 -14.90 -0.45 -8.53
CA GLY A 175 -14.42 -0.68 -7.18
C GLY A 175 -12.93 -0.36 -7.03
N GLU A 176 -12.11 -0.84 -7.95
CA GLU A 176 -10.68 -0.54 -7.97
C GLU A 176 -10.39 0.96 -8.14
N ALA A 177 -11.15 1.66 -8.98
CA ALA A 177 -11.04 3.10 -9.13
C ALA A 177 -11.38 3.84 -7.81
N VAL A 178 -12.42 3.40 -7.11
CA VAL A 178 -12.80 3.95 -5.79
C VAL A 178 -11.68 3.72 -4.77
N LEU A 179 -11.10 2.51 -4.72
CA LEU A 179 -9.97 2.22 -3.85
C LEU A 179 -8.74 3.06 -4.19
N LEU A 180 -8.40 3.18 -5.47
CA LEU A 180 -7.27 3.97 -5.95
C LEU A 180 -7.44 5.46 -5.59
N ALA A 181 -8.64 6.02 -5.78
CA ALA A 181 -8.93 7.39 -5.39
C ALA A 181 -8.78 7.58 -3.87
N ALA A 182 -9.38 6.71 -3.06
CA ALA A 182 -9.32 6.81 -1.60
C ALA A 182 -7.89 6.66 -1.06
N THR A 183 -7.10 5.74 -1.62
CA THR A 183 -5.68 5.56 -1.26
C THR A 183 -4.85 6.78 -1.69
N ALA A 184 -5.05 7.31 -2.89
CA ALA A 184 -4.34 8.50 -3.39
C ALA A 184 -4.64 9.76 -2.57
N LEU A 185 -5.87 9.89 -2.05
CA LEU A 185 -6.30 11.00 -1.19
C LEU A 185 -5.89 10.82 0.29
N THR A 186 -5.53 9.60 0.70
CA THR A 186 -5.15 9.32 2.09
C THR A 186 -3.80 9.96 2.42
N ARG A 187 -3.81 10.93 3.35
CA ARG A 187 -2.58 11.55 3.87
C ARG A 187 -1.76 10.56 4.69
N ARG A 188 -0.49 10.41 4.32
CA ARG A 188 0.48 9.62 5.09
C ARG A 188 1.06 10.45 6.25
N PRO A 189 1.40 9.82 7.39
CA PRO A 189 2.16 10.48 8.42
C PRO A 189 3.47 11.02 7.82
N ALA A 190 3.78 12.30 8.06
CA ALA A 190 5.05 12.86 7.64
C ALA A 190 6.19 12.02 8.23
N ARG A 191 7.20 11.69 7.41
CA ARG A 191 8.48 11.24 7.96
C ARG A 191 8.98 12.39 8.81
N ARG A 192 8.98 12.25 10.13
CA ARG A 192 9.69 13.20 10.99
C ARG A 192 11.13 13.24 10.46
N PRO A 193 11.66 14.43 10.11
CA PRO A 193 13.09 14.58 9.87
C PRO A 193 13.78 13.93 11.07
N THR A 194 14.70 13.01 10.80
CA THR A 194 15.64 12.54 11.82
C THR A 194 16.32 13.79 12.37
N ALA A 195 15.86 14.24 13.54
CA ALA A 195 16.51 15.32 14.27
C ALA A 195 17.98 14.94 14.41
N ASP A 196 18.82 15.91 14.05
CA ASP A 196 20.26 15.93 14.07
C ASP A 196 20.96 14.86 14.91
N ARG A 197 21.80 14.06 14.24
CA ARG A 197 22.96 13.41 14.85
C ARG A 197 24.22 14.30 14.80
N HIS A 198 24.05 15.61 14.63
CA HIS A 198 25.13 16.60 14.66
C HIS A 198 24.93 17.63 15.78
N GLY A 199 24.70 17.14 17.00
CA GLY A 199 24.92 17.88 18.23
C GLY A 199 26.22 17.42 18.90
N ARG A 200 27.37 17.60 18.25
CA ARG A 200 28.68 17.53 18.93
C ARG A 200 29.27 18.94 18.89
N PRO A 201 29.21 19.72 19.98
CA PRO A 201 29.93 20.99 20.01
C PRO A 201 31.44 20.70 19.89
N PRO A 202 32.19 21.45 19.06
CA PRO A 202 33.63 21.31 18.99
C PRO A 202 34.25 21.92 20.26
N GLY A 203 34.99 21.11 21.00
CA GLY A 203 36.11 21.54 21.86
C GLY A 203 35.77 22.53 22.99
N GLY A 204 35.24 22.03 24.10
CA GLY A 204 35.49 22.64 25.41
C GLY A 204 36.77 22.04 26.02
N PRO A 205 37.74 22.83 26.51
CA PRO A 205 38.96 22.29 27.10
C PRO A 205 38.67 21.51 28.39
N PRO A 206 39.46 20.47 28.72
CA PRO A 206 39.26 19.70 29.93
C PRO A 206 39.63 20.53 31.17
N ASP A 207 38.65 20.71 32.05
CA ASP A 207 38.84 21.20 33.42
C ASP A 207 39.87 20.33 34.15
N ARG A 208 40.99 20.94 34.50
CA ARG A 208 42.00 20.37 35.38
C ARG A 208 41.66 20.73 36.84
N HIS A 209 40.89 19.86 37.50
CA HIS A 209 40.91 19.78 38.96
C HIS A 209 41.61 18.50 39.40
N GLY A 210 42.74 18.67 40.09
CA GLY A 210 43.56 17.55 40.54
C GLY A 210 44.76 17.92 41.44
N GLY A 211 44.49 18.49 42.61
CA GLY A 211 45.17 18.04 43.84
C GLY A 211 46.19 18.97 44.54
N ARG A 212 46.21 18.78 45.88
CA ARG A 212 47.21 19.15 46.92
C ARG A 212 47.04 20.57 47.50
N ARG A 213 47.01 20.84 48.82
CA ARG A 213 47.50 20.21 50.09
C ARG A 213 46.57 20.68 51.26
N ARG A 214 46.14 19.82 52.19
CA ARG A 214 46.66 19.61 53.57
C ARG A 214 46.94 20.89 54.40
N SER A 215 46.21 21.10 55.51
CA SER A 215 46.71 20.99 56.91
C SER A 215 46.01 21.93 57.92
N GLY A 216 45.66 21.37 59.09
CA GLY A 216 45.36 22.09 60.36
C GLY A 216 43.90 22.56 60.51
N ALA A 217 43.14 22.34 61.58
CA ALA A 217 43.43 21.89 62.93
C ALA A 217 42.15 21.26 63.58
N ARG A 218 42.36 20.38 64.56
CA ARG A 218 41.39 19.90 65.58
C ARG A 218 41.68 20.65 66.90
N PRO A 219 40.92 20.51 68.02
CA PRO A 219 39.57 19.93 68.26
C PRO A 219 38.68 20.88 69.13
N ALA A 220 37.39 20.63 69.43
CA ALA A 220 36.82 19.82 70.54
C ALA A 220 35.44 20.47 70.96
N PRO A 221 34.71 20.03 72.02
CA PRO A 221 33.53 19.16 71.91
C PRO A 221 32.24 19.73 72.57
N GLY A 222 31.08 19.16 72.25
CA GLY A 222 29.83 19.40 73.00
C GLY A 222 28.62 19.25 72.08
N GLY A 223 27.53 18.57 72.42
CA GLY A 223 27.10 18.00 73.68
C GLY A 223 25.92 17.06 73.43
N ARG A 224 25.54 16.38 74.50
CA ARG A 224 24.50 15.34 74.60
C ARG A 224 23.10 15.88 74.34
N GLY A 225 22.21 15.01 73.86
CA GLY A 225 20.74 15.12 74.03
C GLY A 225 20.02 14.08 73.18
N ARG A 226 19.72 12.88 73.71
CA ARG A 226 18.39 12.46 74.25
C ARG A 226 17.25 12.61 73.21
N ARG A 227 16.81 11.49 72.61
CA ARG A 227 15.76 10.53 73.08
C ARG A 227 14.34 10.93 72.66
N SER A 228 13.65 9.96 72.05
CA SER A 228 12.19 9.67 72.07
C SER A 228 11.26 10.75 71.49
N ARG A 229 10.27 10.44 70.64
CA ARG A 229 9.40 9.26 70.51
C ARG A 229 9.01 9.05 69.05
#